data_AF-H8GU48-F1
#
_entry.id   AF-H8GU48-F1
#
_cell.length_a   1.000
_cell.length_b   1.000
_cell.length_c   1.000
_cell.angle_alpha   90.00
_cell.angle_beta   90.00
_cell.angle_gamma   90.00
#
_symmetry.space_group_name_H-M   'P 1'
#
loop_
_entity.id
_entity.type
_entity.pdbx_description
1 polymer ?
#
loop_
_entity_poly.entity_id
_entity_poly.type
_entity_poly.pdbx_seq_one_letter_code
_entity_poly.pdbx_strand_id
1 'polypeptide(L)'
;MGTGEQGVLLVQPYKAEILPHWRFATPEVARESSEKIYAMFLDYLAQGDFVGADMARKFLQMGYTRSRRYANHKGGKKYDGPVPDDKKGQSGAHGRAELPRSPEDPVKAESARIFKAKWAQAEENADYAARKKAHKAQYG
;
A
#
# COMPACT_ATOMS: atom_id res chain seq x y z
N MET A 1 -0.02 -18.10 1.94
CA MET A 1 -0.43 -17.16 3.01
C MET A 1 -0.50 -15.75 2.43
N GLY A 2 -1.68 -15.34 1.99
CA GLY A 2 -1.91 -14.01 1.43
C GLY A 2 -2.59 -13.15 2.47
N THR A 3 -1.81 -12.58 3.41
CA THR A 3 -2.32 -11.59 4.36
C THR A 3 -2.45 -10.27 3.60
N GLY A 4 -3.48 -10.19 2.76
CA GLY A 4 -3.96 -8.91 2.25
C GLY A 4 -4.27 -8.03 3.47
N GLU A 5 -3.84 -6.78 3.40
CA GLU A 5 -3.93 -5.73 4.40
C GLU A 5 -5.37 -5.49 4.90
N GLN A 6 -5.94 -6.46 5.64
CA GLN A 6 -7.20 -6.32 6.34
C GLN A 6 -6.92 -5.48 7.59
N GLY A 7 -7.43 -4.25 7.59
CA GLY A 7 -7.31 -3.30 8.72
C GLY A 7 -6.93 -1.88 8.33
N VAL A 8 -6.26 -1.66 7.19
CA VAL A 8 -5.80 -0.31 6.78
C VAL A 8 -6.95 0.67 6.54
N LEU A 9 -8.14 0.15 6.27
CA LEU A 9 -9.31 0.96 5.97
C LEU A 9 -10.24 1.19 7.18
N LEU A 10 -9.92 0.63 8.35
CA LEU A 10 -10.80 0.62 9.54
C LEU A 10 -10.24 1.39 10.74
N VAL A 11 -8.93 1.72 10.78
CA VAL A 11 -8.33 2.47 11.89
C VAL A 11 -8.41 3.97 11.59
N GLN A 12 -9.35 4.66 12.25
CA GLN A 12 -9.38 6.12 12.31
C GLN A 12 -8.42 6.60 13.41
N PRO A 13 -7.73 7.74 13.24
CA PRO A 13 -7.88 8.77 12.19
C PRO A 13 -6.97 8.59 10.95
N TYR A 14 -6.04 7.63 10.96
CA TYR A 14 -4.94 7.56 10.00
C TYR A 14 -5.35 7.44 8.54
N LYS A 15 -6.43 6.71 8.25
CA LYS A 15 -6.93 6.61 6.88
C LYS A 15 -7.29 7.98 6.32
N ALA A 16 -7.98 8.82 7.09
CA ALA A 16 -8.40 10.15 6.65
C ALA A 16 -7.21 11.10 6.45
N GLU A 17 -6.15 10.92 7.25
CA GLU A 17 -4.92 11.72 7.16
C GLU A 17 -4.04 11.30 5.98
N ILE A 18 -3.84 10.00 5.76
CA ILE A 18 -2.88 9.48 4.78
C ILE A 18 -3.48 9.42 3.36
N LEU A 19 -4.76 9.06 3.25
CA LEU A 19 -5.42 8.83 1.96
C LEU A 19 -5.37 10.03 0.98
N PRO A 20 -5.55 11.30 1.41
CA PRO A 20 -5.49 12.46 0.50
C PRO A 20 -4.14 12.61 -0.22
N HIS A 21 -3.07 12.14 0.42
CA HIS A 21 -1.70 12.18 -0.10
C HIS A 21 -1.37 10.99 -0.99
N TRP A 22 -2.19 9.93 -1.01
CA TRP A 22 -1.87 8.68 -1.70
C TRP A 22 -2.26 8.72 -3.19
N ARG A 23 -1.27 8.95 -4.06
CA ARG A 23 -1.45 9.16 -5.50
C ARG A 23 -0.28 8.56 -6.29
N PHE A 24 -0.55 8.03 -7.48
CA PHE A 24 0.45 7.35 -8.34
C PHE A 24 0.12 7.49 -9.83
N ALA A 25 -0.43 8.64 -10.23
CA ALA A 25 -0.81 8.89 -11.61
C ALA A 25 0.42 8.92 -12.54
N THR A 26 1.49 9.59 -12.11
CA THR A 26 2.77 9.69 -12.81
C THR A 26 3.92 9.43 -11.83
N PRO A 27 5.17 9.25 -12.28
CA PRO A 27 6.34 9.11 -11.41
C PRO A 27 6.55 10.30 -10.48
N GLU A 28 6.30 11.52 -10.95
CA GLU A 28 6.43 12.76 -10.18
C GLU A 28 5.44 12.77 -9.01
N VAL A 29 4.17 12.51 -9.32
CA VAL A 29 3.10 12.42 -8.30
C VAL A 29 3.36 11.25 -7.33
N ALA A 30 3.89 10.13 -7.83
CA ALA A 30 4.25 8.99 -6.98
C ALA A 30 5.42 9.33 -6.04
N ARG A 31 6.39 10.12 -6.49
CA ARG A 31 7.51 10.60 -5.67
C ARG A 31 6.99 11.46 -4.52
N GLU A 32 6.25 12.53 -4.83
CA GLU A 32 5.64 13.41 -3.83
C GLU A 32 4.77 12.64 -2.85
N SER A 33 3.93 11.73 -3.35
CA SER A 33 3.06 10.89 -2.54
C SER A 33 3.85 9.99 -1.59
N SER A 34 4.83 9.25 -2.12
CA SER A 34 5.63 8.31 -1.32
C SER A 34 6.49 9.02 -0.27
N GLU A 35 7.03 10.19 -0.60
CA GLU A 35 7.82 11.01 0.31
C GLU A 35 6.95 11.59 1.42
N LYS A 36 5.76 12.11 1.09
CA LYS A 36 4.84 12.63 2.10
C LYS A 36 4.38 11.55 3.07
N ILE A 37 4.03 10.37 2.56
CA ILE A 37 3.59 9.24 3.41
C ILE A 37 4.77 8.72 4.26
N TYR A 38 5.98 8.70 3.71
CA TYR A 38 7.17 8.33 4.48
C TYR A 38 7.51 9.35 5.57
N ALA A 39 7.32 10.65 5.32
CA ALA A 39 7.45 11.67 6.36
C ALA A 39 6.44 11.45 7.48
N MET A 40 5.16 11.20 7.15
CA MET A 40 4.13 10.86 8.15
C MET A 40 4.51 9.61 8.96
N PHE A 41 5.07 8.58 8.31
CA PHE A 41 5.60 7.39 9.00
C PHE A 41 6.65 7.75 10.05
N LEU A 42 7.63 8.61 9.72
CA LEU A 42 8.65 9.06 10.66
C LEU A 42 8.04 9.91 11.78
N ASP A 43 7.07 10.77 11.47
CA ASP A 43 6.38 11.61 12.46
C ASP A 43 5.60 10.76 13.48
N TYR A 44 4.90 9.72 13.04
CA TYR A 44 4.22 8.80 13.95
C TYR A 44 5.21 8.02 14.83
N LEU A 45 6.33 7.55 14.26
CA LEU A 45 7.39 6.90 15.04
C LEU A 45 7.94 7.83 16.13
N ALA A 46 8.25 9.07 15.77
CA ALA A 46 8.76 10.08 16.70
C ALA A 46 7.78 10.36 17.85
N GLN A 47 6.48 10.28 17.59
CA GLN A 47 5.41 10.46 18.59
C GLN A 47 5.13 9.23 19.45
N GLY A 48 5.83 8.10 19.23
CA GLY A 48 5.51 6.86 19.94
C GLY A 48 4.37 6.05 19.32
N ASP A 49 3.75 6.55 18.25
CA ASP A 49 2.56 5.96 17.63
C ASP A 49 2.94 4.88 16.60
N PHE A 50 3.07 3.64 17.11
CA PHE A 50 3.35 2.49 16.25
C PHE A 50 2.20 2.19 15.26
N VAL A 51 0.94 2.39 15.66
CA VAL A 51 -0.21 2.05 14.80
C VAL A 51 -0.26 3.00 13.61
N GLY A 52 -0.12 4.31 13.84
CA GLY A 52 -0.01 5.31 12.78
C GLY A 52 1.16 5.03 11.84
N ALA A 53 2.33 4.70 12.39
CA ALA A 53 3.50 4.33 11.60
C ALA A 53 3.23 3.09 10.73
N ASP A 54 2.67 2.02 11.32
CA ASP A 54 2.34 0.79 10.59
C ASP A 54 1.31 1.03 9.47
N MET A 55 0.36 1.93 9.69
CA MET A 55 -0.62 2.34 8.69
C MET A 55 0.05 3.08 7.53
N ALA A 56 0.90 4.07 7.80
CA ALA A 56 1.65 4.77 6.76
C ALA A 56 2.54 3.82 5.94
N ARG A 57 3.22 2.87 6.59
CA ARG A 57 4.00 1.82 5.92
C ARG A 57 3.12 0.96 4.99
N LYS A 58 1.94 0.56 5.45
CA LYS A 58 0.96 -0.19 4.64
C LYS A 58 0.50 0.62 3.43
N PHE A 59 0.26 1.92 3.57
CA PHE A 59 -0.02 2.79 2.41
C PHE A 59 1.12 2.83 1.37
N LEU A 60 2.39 2.79 1.80
CA LEU A 60 3.52 2.65 0.88
C LEU A 60 3.49 1.31 0.13
N GLN A 61 3.20 0.22 0.84
CA GLN A 61 3.02 -1.12 0.24
C GLN A 61 1.85 -1.15 -0.75
N MET A 62 0.70 -0.58 -0.40
CA MET A 62 -0.44 -0.45 -1.30
C MET A 62 -0.07 0.39 -2.54
N GLY A 63 0.71 1.45 -2.38
CA GLY A 63 1.20 2.27 -3.50
C GLY A 63 2.03 1.47 -4.50
N TYR A 64 2.95 0.64 -4.00
CA TYR A 64 3.74 -0.27 -4.82
C TYR A 64 2.87 -1.29 -5.54
N THR A 65 2.04 -2.04 -4.80
CA THR A 65 1.25 -3.15 -5.35
C THR A 65 0.21 -2.66 -6.36
N ARG A 66 -0.44 -1.52 -6.07
CA ARG A 66 -1.45 -0.94 -6.97
C ARG A 66 -0.79 -0.36 -8.22
N SER A 67 0.30 0.38 -8.10
CA SER A 67 1.03 0.88 -9.28
C SER A 67 1.52 -0.27 -10.17
N ARG A 68 2.06 -1.33 -9.56
CA ARG A 68 2.52 -2.52 -10.30
C ARG A 68 1.37 -3.26 -11.00
N ARG A 69 0.19 -3.30 -10.38
CA ARG A 69 -1.01 -3.85 -11.04
C ARG A 69 -1.42 -3.05 -12.27
N TYR A 70 -1.37 -1.71 -12.19
CA TYR A 70 -1.66 -0.85 -13.35
C TYR A 70 -0.59 -0.94 -14.44
N ALA A 71 0.66 -1.21 -14.07
CA ALA A 71 1.73 -1.50 -15.02
C ALA A 71 1.46 -2.79 -15.81
N ASN A 72 0.98 -3.84 -15.13
CA ASN A 72 0.76 -5.16 -15.73
C ASN A 72 -0.62 -5.34 -16.39
N HIS A 73 -1.61 -4.54 -16.01
CA HIS A 73 -2.98 -4.65 -16.53
C HIS A 73 -3.52 -3.24 -16.82
N LYS A 74 -3.76 -2.94 -18.10
CA LYS A 74 -4.30 -1.65 -18.52
C LYS A 74 -5.62 -1.36 -17.79
N GLY A 75 -5.74 -0.17 -17.19
CA GLY A 75 -6.89 0.22 -16.37
C GLY A 75 -6.97 -0.46 -14.99
N GLY A 76 -6.00 -1.29 -14.62
CA GLY A 76 -5.94 -1.96 -13.32
C GLY A 76 -6.93 -3.10 -13.12
N LYS A 77 -7.65 -3.53 -14.17
CA LYS A 77 -8.57 -4.67 -14.16
C LYS A 77 -7.77 -5.97 -14.29
N LYS A 78 -7.58 -6.65 -13.16
CA LYS A 78 -6.84 -7.93 -13.08
C LYS A 78 -7.73 -9.15 -13.31
N TYR A 79 -8.99 -9.08 -12.90
CA TYR A 79 -9.92 -10.22 -12.95
C TYR A 79 -11.03 -9.96 -13.97
N ASP A 80 -11.48 -11.02 -14.63
CA ASP A 80 -12.60 -10.93 -15.57
C ASP A 80 -13.96 -10.88 -14.84
N GLY A 81 -14.90 -10.11 -15.39
CA GLY A 81 -16.22 -9.89 -14.79
C GLY A 81 -16.27 -8.98 -13.54
N PRO A 82 -17.48 -8.55 -13.14
CA PRO A 82 -17.70 -7.74 -11.94
C PRO A 82 -17.39 -8.51 -10.65
N VAL A 83 -17.07 -7.81 -9.57
CA VAL A 83 -16.98 -8.42 -8.23
C VAL A 83 -18.39 -8.89 -7.83
N PRO A 84 -18.59 -10.12 -7.33
CA PRO A 84 -19.88 -10.56 -6.80
C PRO A 84 -20.42 -9.59 -5.74
N ASP A 85 -21.74 -9.36 -5.71
CA ASP A 85 -22.35 -8.35 -4.84
C ASP A 85 -22.08 -8.60 -3.36
N ASP A 86 -22.07 -9.86 -2.93
CA ASP A 86 -21.75 -10.29 -1.57
C ASP A 86 -20.26 -10.08 -1.18
N LYS A 87 -19.40 -9.82 -2.17
CA LYS A 87 -17.96 -9.57 -2.02
C LYS A 87 -17.56 -8.13 -2.34
N LYS A 88 -18.52 -7.24 -2.60
CA LYS A 88 -18.23 -5.83 -2.90
C LYS A 88 -17.48 -5.17 -1.74
N GLY A 89 -16.41 -4.44 -2.06
CA GLY A 89 -15.52 -3.83 -1.06
C GLY A 89 -14.43 -4.75 -0.51
N GLN A 90 -14.46 -6.06 -0.81
CA GLN A 90 -13.40 -6.99 -0.44
C GLN A 90 -12.39 -7.15 -1.57
N SER A 91 -11.09 -7.10 -1.23
CA SER A 91 -10.03 -7.35 -2.20
C SER A 91 -9.90 -8.85 -2.51
N GLY A 92 -9.73 -9.23 -3.78
CA GLY A 92 -9.47 -10.62 -4.17
C GLY A 92 -10.07 -11.05 -5.51
N ALA A 93 -9.78 -12.30 -5.89
CA ALA A 93 -10.29 -12.92 -7.12
C ALA A 93 -11.79 -13.23 -7.04
N HIS A 94 -12.27 -13.73 -5.88
CA HIS A 94 -13.69 -14.08 -5.67
C HIS A 94 -14.24 -15.02 -6.75
N GLY A 95 -13.46 -16.05 -7.12
CA GLY A 95 -13.83 -17.03 -8.14
C GLY A 95 -13.63 -16.57 -9.60
N ARG A 96 -13.15 -15.35 -9.82
CA ARG A 96 -12.94 -14.79 -11.16
C ARG A 96 -11.58 -15.17 -11.73
N ALA A 97 -11.54 -15.44 -13.04
CA ALA A 97 -10.30 -15.72 -13.77
C ALA A 97 -9.39 -14.49 -13.83
N GLU A 98 -8.08 -14.70 -13.77
CA GLU A 98 -7.09 -13.65 -14.00
C GLU A 98 -6.95 -13.36 -15.49
N LEU A 99 -7.01 -12.08 -15.86
CA LEU A 99 -6.79 -11.63 -17.22
C LEU A 99 -5.30 -11.73 -17.58
N PRO A 100 -4.97 -11.95 -18.87
CA PRO A 100 -3.59 -11.86 -19.34
C PRO A 100 -2.96 -10.51 -18.99
N ARG A 101 -1.65 -10.51 -18.78
CA ARG A 101 -0.90 -9.27 -18.61
C ARG A 101 -0.88 -8.50 -19.93
N SER A 102 -1.08 -7.19 -19.84
CA SER A 102 -0.81 -6.26 -20.94
C SER A 102 0.70 -6.04 -21.09
N PRO A 103 1.17 -5.48 -22.22
CA PRO A 103 2.50 -4.87 -22.27
C PRO A 103 2.68 -3.91 -21.10
N GLU A 104 3.85 -3.97 -20.46
CA GLU A 104 4.11 -3.19 -19.25
C GLU A 104 4.05 -1.69 -19.55
N ASP A 105 3.25 -0.95 -18.77
CA ASP A 105 3.26 0.51 -18.80
C ASP A 105 4.49 1.02 -18.02
N PRO A 106 5.48 1.65 -18.69
CA PRO A 106 6.71 2.09 -18.05
C PRO A 106 6.48 3.20 -17.03
N VAL A 107 5.45 4.06 -17.22
CA VAL A 107 5.10 5.14 -16.30
C VAL A 107 4.63 4.55 -14.97
N LYS A 108 3.74 3.55 -15.02
CA LYS A 108 3.25 2.87 -13.83
C LYS A 108 4.29 1.96 -13.19
N ALA A 109 5.15 1.35 -14.00
CA ALA A 109 6.27 0.57 -13.50
C ALA A 109 7.22 1.45 -12.68
N GLU A 110 7.51 2.66 -13.15
CA GLU A 110 8.35 3.63 -12.43
C GLU A 110 7.68 4.13 -11.15
N SER A 111 6.40 4.51 -11.19
CA SER A 111 5.65 4.82 -9.96
C SER A 111 5.72 3.68 -8.93
N ALA A 112 5.64 2.42 -9.38
CA ALA A 112 5.77 1.27 -8.49
C ALA A 112 7.17 1.18 -7.85
N ARG A 113 8.25 1.43 -8.62
CA ARG A 113 9.63 1.43 -8.10
C ARG A 113 9.82 2.48 -7.02
N ILE A 114 9.29 3.68 -7.22
CA ILE A 114 9.34 4.79 -6.26
C ILE A 114 8.71 4.40 -4.92
N PHE A 115 7.48 3.88 -4.94
CA PHE A 115 6.82 3.38 -3.73
C PHE A 115 7.56 2.21 -3.08
N LYS A 116 8.11 1.28 -3.89
CA LYS A 116 8.88 0.15 -3.39
C LYS A 116 10.11 0.60 -2.61
N ALA A 117 10.82 1.61 -3.10
CA ALA A 117 11.98 2.16 -2.43
C ALA A 117 11.63 2.75 -1.05
N LYS A 118 10.56 3.55 -0.96
CA LYS A 118 10.09 4.10 0.32
C LYS A 118 9.54 3.04 1.26
N TRP A 119 8.83 2.04 0.74
CA TRP A 119 8.36 0.92 1.54
C TRP A 119 9.54 0.11 2.13
N ALA A 120 10.57 -0.17 1.34
CA ALA A 120 11.79 -0.82 1.83
C ALA A 120 12.46 0.01 2.93
N GLN A 121 12.63 1.32 2.72
CA GLN A 121 13.18 2.23 3.74
C GLN A 121 12.37 2.22 5.06
N ALA A 122 11.04 2.06 4.99
CA ALA A 122 10.20 1.96 6.18
C ALA A 122 10.35 0.60 6.89
N GLU A 123 10.46 -0.50 6.15
CA GLU A 123 10.71 -1.83 6.72
C GLU A 123 12.13 -1.98 7.32
N GLU A 124 13.13 -1.31 6.74
CA GLU A 124 14.52 -1.29 7.20
C GLU A 124 14.77 -0.33 8.38
N ASN A 125 13.77 0.49 8.75
CA ASN A 125 13.90 1.39 9.89
C ASN A 125 14.00 0.59 11.21
N ALA A 126 15.11 0.75 11.93
CA ALA A 126 15.42 -0.04 13.12
C ALA A 126 14.41 0.17 14.27
N ASP A 127 13.91 1.40 14.47
CA ASP A 127 12.92 1.70 15.50
C ASP A 127 11.58 1.04 15.17
N TYR A 128 11.11 1.18 13.93
CA TYR A 128 9.91 0.48 13.46
C TYR A 128 10.06 -1.04 13.60
N ALA A 129 11.20 -1.63 13.21
CA ALA A 129 11.44 -3.06 13.32
C ALA A 129 11.38 -3.54 14.78
N ALA A 130 11.97 -2.79 15.72
CA ALA A 130 11.91 -3.08 17.14
C ALA A 130 10.48 -3.02 17.68
N ARG A 131 9.72 -1.96 17.36
CA ARG A 131 8.32 -1.79 17.79
C ARG A 131 7.39 -2.82 17.16
N LYS A 132 7.59 -3.17 15.89
CA LYS A 132 6.85 -4.24 15.20
C LYS A 132 7.06 -5.59 15.87
N LYS A 133 8.29 -5.90 16.29
CA LYS A 133 8.61 -7.11 17.06
C LYS A 133 7.91 -7.10 18.42
N ALA A 134 7.98 -5.99 19.15
CA ALA A 134 7.33 -5.84 20.46
C ALA A 134 5.80 -6.00 20.36
N HIS A 135 5.17 -5.31 19.40
CA HIS A 135 3.73 -5.39 19.16
C HIS A 135 3.29 -6.80 18.78
N LYS A 136 4.07 -7.52 17.96
CA LYS A 136 3.78 -8.92 17.64
C LYS A 136 3.90 -9.84 18.87
N ALA A 137 4.85 -9.61 19.75
CA ALA A 137 4.98 -10.40 20.98
C ALA A 137 3.82 -10.16 21.97
N GLN A 138 3.27 -8.94 21.99
CA GLN A 138 2.21 -8.55 22.91
C GLN A 138 0.79 -8.95 22.44
N TYR A 139 0.54 -8.94 21.13
CA TYR A 139 -0.80 -9.14 20.55
C TYR A 139 -0.90 -10.23 19.48
N GLY A 140 0.22 -10.85 19.10
CA GLY A 140 0.32 -11.79 17.98
C GLY A 140 0.35 -13.26 18.37
#